data_AF-A0A1E4J6P9-F1
#
_entry.id   AF-A0A1E4J6P9-F1
#
_cell.length_a   1.000
_cell.length_b   1.000
_cell.length_c   1.000
_cell.angle_alpha   90.00
_cell.angle_beta   90.00
_cell.angle_gamma   90.00
#
_symmetry.space_group_name_H-M   'P 1'
#
loop_
_entity.id
_entity.type
_entity.pdbx_description
1 polymer ?
#
loop_
_entity_poly.entity_id
_entity_poly.type
_entity_poly.pdbx_seq_one_letter_code
_entity_poly.pdbx_strand_id
1 'polypeptide(L)'
;MSVQALRATFGPNCHWCGLPMDFSEPAGRPESATIEHLVDSTFGGVRSPKHRRLAHAACNHARNEFRMQAERQFRQWIAERQASAKTLNDK
;
A
#
# COMPACT_ATOMS: atom_id res chain seq x y z
N MET A 1 -14.26 5.83 8.73
CA MET A 1 -14.90 6.59 7.63
C MET A 1 -15.32 5.60 6.57
N SER A 2 -16.54 5.73 6.04
CA SER A 2 -17.06 4.88 4.96
C SER A 2 -16.48 5.28 3.60
N VAL A 3 -16.65 4.42 2.59
CA VAL A 3 -16.30 4.71 1.19
C VAL A 3 -17.02 5.97 0.68
N GLN A 4 -18.31 6.13 1.02
CA GLN A 4 -19.10 7.31 0.65
C GLN A 4 -18.54 8.61 1.23
N ALA A 5 -18.15 8.61 2.51
CA ALA A 5 -17.56 9.78 3.15
C ALA A 5 -16.22 10.18 2.50
N LEU A 6 -15.38 9.19 2.17
CA LEU A 6 -14.13 9.44 1.47
C LEU A 6 -14.33 9.94 0.04
N ARG A 7 -15.34 9.41 -0.68
CA ARG A 7 -15.69 9.87 -2.03
C ARG A 7 -16.12 11.33 -2.02
N ALA A 8 -16.91 11.75 -1.03
CA ALA A 8 -17.32 13.15 -0.90
C ALA A 8 -16.13 14.09 -0.65
N THR A 9 -15.08 13.63 0.04
CA THR A 9 -13.89 14.43 0.34
C THR A 9 -12.84 14.44 -0.77
N PHE A 10 -12.59 13.30 -1.40
CA PHE A 10 -11.45 13.10 -2.31
C PHE A 10 -11.85 12.85 -3.77
N GLY A 11 -13.15 12.75 -4.04
CA GLY A 11 -13.68 12.51 -5.38
C GLY A 11 -13.75 11.01 -5.75
N PRO A 12 -14.15 10.73 -7.00
CA PRO A 12 -14.41 9.37 -7.47
C PRO A 12 -13.19 8.67 -8.08
N ASN A 13 -12.05 9.36 -8.16
CA ASN A 13 -10.87 8.85 -8.85
C ASN A 13 -9.96 8.09 -7.88
N CYS A 14 -9.37 7.01 -8.36
CA CYS A 14 -8.40 6.21 -7.64
C CYS A 14 -7.17 7.06 -7.31
N HIS A 15 -6.73 6.98 -6.07
CA HIS A 15 -5.57 7.73 -5.60
C HIS A 15 -4.27 7.36 -6.32
N TRP A 16 -4.13 6.11 -6.75
CA TRP A 16 -2.88 5.60 -7.34
C TRP A 16 -2.78 5.88 -8.84
N CYS A 17 -3.83 5.55 -9.61
CA CYS A 17 -3.79 5.67 -11.07
C CYS A 17 -4.53 6.89 -11.61
N GLY A 18 -5.33 7.59 -10.79
CA GLY A 18 -6.12 8.74 -11.21
C GLY A 18 -7.38 8.43 -12.01
N LEU A 19 -7.65 7.16 -12.34
CA LEU A 19 -8.83 6.74 -13.11
C LEU A 19 -10.08 6.61 -12.23
N PRO A 20 -11.30 6.76 -12.79
CA PRO A 20 -12.55 6.58 -12.05
C PRO A 20 -12.68 5.19 -11.44
N MET A 21 -13.21 5.09 -10.22
CA MET A 21 -13.55 3.82 -9.58
C MET A 21 -15.03 3.48 -9.76
N ASP A 22 -15.35 2.19 -9.74
CA ASP A 22 -16.73 1.73 -9.67
C ASP A 22 -17.18 1.64 -8.19
N PHE A 23 -18.23 2.41 -7.87
CA PHE A 23 -18.86 2.42 -6.54
C PHE A 23 -20.12 1.56 -6.45
N SER A 24 -20.59 1.06 -7.60
CA SER A 24 -21.72 0.15 -7.72
C SER A 24 -21.28 -1.32 -7.76
N GLU A 25 -20.02 -1.58 -8.12
CA GLU A 25 -19.48 -2.94 -8.08
C GLU A 25 -19.44 -3.52 -6.66
N PRO A 26 -19.71 -4.83 -6.51
CA PRO A 26 -19.46 -5.55 -5.27
C PRO A 26 -18.00 -5.41 -4.84
N ALA A 27 -17.79 -5.32 -3.52
CA ALA A 27 -16.44 -5.28 -2.95
C ALA A 27 -15.62 -6.50 -3.40
N GLY A 28 -14.37 -6.26 -3.81
CA GLY A 28 -13.42 -7.31 -4.21
C GLY A 28 -13.30 -7.53 -5.72
N ARG A 29 -14.05 -6.81 -6.55
CA ARG A 29 -13.80 -6.73 -7.98
C ARG A 29 -12.68 -5.74 -8.30
N PRO A 30 -11.89 -5.95 -9.39
CA PRO A 30 -10.73 -5.11 -9.71
C PRO A 30 -11.01 -3.61 -9.70
N GLU A 31 -12.14 -3.19 -10.28
CA GLU A 31 -12.53 -1.79 -10.44
C GLU A 31 -13.27 -1.21 -9.22
N SER A 32 -13.60 -2.05 -8.24
CA SER A 32 -14.32 -1.61 -7.04
C SER A 32 -13.50 -0.64 -6.18
N ALA A 33 -14.17 0.38 -5.65
CA ALA A 33 -13.57 1.33 -4.72
C ALA A 33 -13.29 0.68 -3.35
N THR A 34 -12.04 0.74 -2.90
CA THR A 34 -11.60 0.23 -1.60
C THR A 34 -10.90 1.33 -0.79
N ILE A 35 -10.92 1.20 0.55
CA ILE A 35 -10.27 2.16 1.46
C ILE A 35 -8.81 1.77 1.62
N GLU A 36 -7.93 2.69 1.26
CA GLU A 36 -6.48 2.53 1.37
C GLU A 36 -5.90 3.34 2.54
N HIS A 37 -4.90 2.77 3.20
CA HIS A 37 -4.11 3.44 4.24
C HIS A 37 -2.76 3.87 3.68
N LEU A 38 -2.51 5.18 3.62
CA LEU A 38 -1.27 5.72 3.04
C LEU A 38 -0.04 5.46 3.93
N VAL A 39 -0.24 5.38 5.24
CA VAL A 39 0.80 5.12 6.24
C VAL A 39 0.49 3.80 6.92
N ASP A 40 1.47 2.89 6.92
CA ASP A 40 1.36 1.61 7.62
C ASP A 40 1.07 1.83 9.11
N SER A 41 0.15 1.04 9.64
CA SER A 41 -0.34 1.15 11.03
C SER A 41 0.74 0.97 12.10
N THR A 42 1.92 0.49 11.71
CA THR A 42 3.10 0.25 12.57
C THR A 42 3.73 1.54 13.11
N PHE A 43 3.47 2.72 12.54
CA PHE A 43 3.93 4.02 13.07
C PHE A 43 3.06 4.59 14.20
N GLY A 44 2.51 3.75 15.08
CA GLY A 44 1.80 4.23 16.26
C GLY A 44 0.43 4.85 15.96
N GLY A 45 -0.44 4.08 15.31
CA GLY A 45 -1.89 4.22 15.53
C GLY A 45 -2.55 5.51 15.02
N VAL A 46 -1.96 6.23 14.07
CA VAL A 46 -2.64 7.38 13.46
C VAL A 46 -3.69 6.88 12.46
N ARG A 47 -4.78 6.31 12.97
CA ARG A 47 -6.05 6.02 12.27
C ARG A 47 -6.79 7.30 11.87
N SER A 48 -6.04 8.36 11.59
CA SER A 48 -6.58 9.65 11.22
C SER A 48 -7.19 9.57 9.83
N PRO A 49 -8.37 10.15 9.63
CA PRO A 49 -8.95 10.40 8.32
C PRO A 49 -7.98 10.89 7.25
N LYS A 50 -7.01 11.73 7.63
CA LYS A 50 -6.05 12.33 6.71
C LYS A 50 -5.15 11.31 6.00
N HIS A 51 -4.97 10.11 6.57
CA HIS A 51 -4.15 9.04 6.01
C HIS A 51 -4.97 7.98 5.26
N ARG A 52 -6.27 8.21 5.04
CA ARG A 52 -7.11 7.32 4.24
C ARG A 52 -7.38 7.92 2.86
N ARG A 53 -7.38 7.07 1.84
CA ARG A 53 -7.78 7.40 0.46
C ARG A 53 -8.67 6.31 -0.12
N LEU A 54 -9.25 6.58 -1.28
CA LEU A 54 -9.91 5.57 -2.09
C LEU A 54 -8.98 5.13 -3.22
N ALA A 55 -8.99 3.85 -3.52
CA ALA A 55 -8.31 3.29 -4.67
C ALA A 55 -9.02 2.03 -5.16
N HIS A 56 -8.78 1.67 -6.42
CA HIS A 56 -9.23 0.39 -6.97
C HIS A 56 -8.69 -0.78 -6.14
N ALA A 57 -9.47 -1.84 -6.02
CA ALA A 57 -9.01 -3.08 -5.38
C ALA A 57 -7.75 -3.61 -6.06
N ALA A 58 -7.69 -3.59 -7.40
CA ALA A 58 -6.53 -4.05 -8.15
C ALA A 58 -5.29 -3.19 -7.91
N CYS A 59 -5.43 -1.85 -7.93
CA CYS A 59 -4.31 -0.96 -7.67
C CYS A 59 -3.76 -1.12 -6.25
N ASN A 60 -4.64 -1.24 -5.25
CA ASN A 60 -4.21 -1.48 -3.87
C ASN A 60 -3.50 -2.82 -3.72
N HIS A 61 -4.02 -3.87 -4.34
CA HIS A 61 -3.39 -5.18 -4.32
C HIS A 61 -1.99 -5.14 -4.94
N ALA A 62 -1.87 -4.62 -6.17
CA ALA A 62 -0.59 -4.51 -6.86
C ALA A 62 0.44 -3.66 -6.08
N ARG A 63 0.02 -2.53 -5.51
CA ARG A 63 0.88 -1.69 -4.65
C ARG A 63 1.43 -2.49 -3.47
N ASN A 64 0.57 -3.27 -2.81
CA ASN A 64 0.97 -4.10 -1.67
C ASN A 64 1.95 -5.19 -2.09
N GLU A 65 1.73 -5.85 -3.23
CA GLU A 65 2.66 -6.84 -3.75
C GLU A 65 4.04 -6.24 -4.06
N PHE A 66 4.08 -5.08 -4.74
CA PHE A 66 5.33 -4.37 -5.01
C PHE A 66 6.06 -3.97 -3.73
N ARG A 67 5.33 -3.49 -2.72
CA ARG A 67 5.92 -3.17 -1.40
C ARG A 67 6.55 -4.41 -0.77
N MET A 68 5.83 -5.54 -0.74
CA MET A 68 6.33 -6.79 -0.17
C MET A 68 7.55 -7.32 -0.93
N GLN A 69 7.58 -7.18 -2.25
CA GLN A 69 8.73 -7.54 -3.07
C GLN A 69 9.95 -6.67 -2.72
N ALA A 70 9.79 -5.35 -2.64
CA ALA A 70 10.85 -4.43 -2.26
C ALA A 70 11.39 -4.72 -0.85
N GLU A 71 10.52 -5.03 0.11
CA GLU A 71 10.92 -5.43 1.47
C GLU A 71 11.76 -6.72 1.47
N ARG A 72 11.39 -7.72 0.66
CA ARG A 72 12.16 -8.97 0.52
C ARG A 72 13.55 -8.70 -0.08
N GLN A 73 13.62 -7.90 -1.15
CA GLN A 73 14.87 -7.52 -1.80
C GLN A 73 15.79 -6.78 -0.82
N PHE A 74 15.27 -5.84 -0.05
CA PHE A 74 16.05 -5.10 0.92
C PHE A 74 16.61 -6.01 2.04
N ARG A 75 15.81 -6.94 2.57
CA ARG A 75 16.28 -7.92 3.57
C ARG A 75 17.39 -8.81 3.03
N GLN A 76 17.27 -9.26 1.77
CA GLN A 76 18.30 -10.05 1.12
C GLN A 76 19.60 -9.25 1.00
N TRP A 77 19.53 -8.00 0.52
CA TRP A 77 20.70 -7.12 0.41
C TRP A 77 21.41 -6.90 1.76
N ILE A 78 20.66 -6.73 2.86
CA ILE A 78 21.24 -6.63 4.21
C ILE A 78 21.97 -7.92 4.60
N ALA A 79 21.37 -9.10 4.34
CA ALA A 79 21.98 -10.38 4.66
C ALA A 79 23.29 -10.59 3.89
N GLU A 80 23.32 -10.25 2.60
CA GLU A 80 24.52 -10.33 1.76
C GLU A 80 25.64 -9.43 2.28
N ARG A 81 25.30 -8.21 2.74
CA ARG A 81 26.28 -7.30 3.36
C ARG A 81 26.86 -7.85 4.65
N GLN A 82 26.03 -8.41 5.52
CA GLN A 82 26.47 -9.01 6.78
C GLN A 82 27.37 -10.22 6.55
N ALA A 83 27.01 -11.08 5.59
CA ALA A 83 27.83 -12.23 5.20
C ALA A 83 29.20 -11.78 4.67
N SER A 84 29.21 -10.77 3.80
CA SER A 84 30.45 -10.21 3.24
C SER A 84 31.35 -9.64 4.34
N ALA A 85 30.80 -8.85 5.26
CA ALA A 85 31.56 -8.31 6.39
C ALA A 85 32.16 -9.41 7.29
N LYS A 86 31.42 -10.49 7.55
CA LYS A 86 31.91 -11.63 8.32
C LYS A 86 33.09 -12.31 7.63
N THR A 87 33.02 -12.53 6.32
CA THR A 87 34.12 -13.15 5.56
C THR A 87 35.40 -12.30 5.50
N LEU A 88 35.30 -10.98 5.66
CA LEU A 88 36.46 -10.09 5.78
C LEU A 88 37.11 -10.15 7.18
N ASN A 89 36.33 -10.36 8.23
CA ASN A 89 36.83 -10.43 9.61
C ASN A 89 37.41 -11.81 9.98
N ASP A 90 37.05 -12.87 9.24
CA ASP A 90 37.54 -14.24 9.46
C ASP A 90 38.84 -14.56 8.68
N LYS A 91 39.47 -13.55 8.05
CA LYS A 91 40.77 -13.63 7.35
C LYS A 91 41.82 -12.81 8.08
#